data_AF-A0A1Q3BC15-F1
#
_entry.id   AF-A0A1Q3BC15-F1
#
_cell.length_a   1.000
_cell.length_b   1.000
_cell.length_c   1.000
_cell.angle_alpha   90.00
_cell.angle_beta   90.00
_cell.angle_gamma   90.00
#
_symmetry.space_group_name_H-M   'P 1'
#
loop_
_entity.id
_entity.type
_entity.pdbx_description
1 polymer ?
#
loop_
_entity_poly.entity_id
_entity_poly.type
_entity_poly.pdbx_seq_one_letter_code
_entity_poly.pdbx_strand_id
1 'polypeptide(L)'
;MDTTSQIICVAIIYMLMRRAQARHLPRNRYNTSILSRNAYILELLRGSDRQCIELMRMSREAYVRLCRHFRLKLWLHDSRHVSVEEKIAMFLTIIGHNERYVIIKRRFQHSSQTIHKYFHEVLATIMTFAREMIVPSTFEPNPDSPGAHKSL
;
A
#
# COMPACT_ATOMS: atom_id res chain seq x y z
N MET A 1 -50.02 -9.87 17.67
CA MET A 1 -48.70 -9.36 17.23
C MET A 1 -47.77 -9.50 18.41
N ASP A 2 -46.78 -10.39 18.29
CA ASP A 2 -45.98 -10.84 19.44
C ASP A 2 -44.98 -9.79 19.88
N THR A 3 -44.83 -9.64 21.19
CA THR A 3 -43.90 -8.71 21.86
C THR A 3 -42.46 -8.89 21.37
N THR A 4 -42.08 -10.11 21.00
CA THR A 4 -40.79 -10.43 20.38
C THR A 4 -40.58 -9.75 19.03
N SER A 5 -41.62 -9.74 18.18
CA SER A 5 -41.58 -9.06 16.88
C SER A 5 -41.44 -7.54 17.05
N GLN A 6 -42.10 -6.97 18.05
CA GLN A 6 -41.99 -5.54 18.36
C GLN A 6 -40.58 -5.17 18.85
N ILE A 7 -39.98 -5.99 19.72
CA ILE A 7 -38.61 -5.78 20.23
C ILE A 7 -37.59 -5.85 19.09
N ILE A 8 -37.72 -6.83 18.19
CA ILE A 8 -36.83 -6.97 17.03
C ILE A 8 -36.95 -5.75 16.10
N CYS A 9 -38.17 -5.31 15.80
CA CYS A 9 -38.41 -4.12 14.98
C CYS A 9 -37.77 -2.86 15.59
N VAL A 10 -37.92 -2.65 16.90
CA VAL A 10 -37.30 -1.51 17.60
C VAL A 10 -35.78 -1.59 17.57
N ALA A 11 -35.19 -2.78 17.77
CA ALA A 11 -33.76 -2.98 17.70
C ALA A 11 -33.21 -2.73 16.28
N ILE A 12 -33.91 -3.18 15.24
CA ILE A 12 -33.55 -2.93 13.84
C ILE A 12 -33.65 -1.44 13.53
N ILE A 13 -34.74 -0.77 13.91
CA ILE A 13 -34.94 0.66 13.71
C ILE A 13 -33.84 1.45 14.44
N TYR A 14 -33.51 1.09 15.67
CA TYR A 14 -32.39 1.69 16.42
C TYR A 14 -31.04 1.49 15.73
N MET A 15 -30.75 0.28 15.23
CA MET A 15 -29.52 -0.02 14.50
C MET A 15 -29.43 0.73 13.17
N LEU A 16 -30.55 0.87 12.46
CA LEU A 16 -30.65 1.66 11.22
C LEU A 16 -30.50 3.15 11.49
N MET A 17 -31.09 3.67 12.56
CA MET A 17 -30.92 5.06 13.02
C MET A 17 -29.47 5.33 13.45
N ARG A 18 -28.82 4.44 14.20
CA ARG A 18 -27.37 4.54 14.49
C ARG A 18 -26.52 4.56 13.22
N ARG A 19 -26.82 3.71 12.24
CA ARG A 19 -26.13 3.69 10.94
C ARG A 19 -26.42 4.93 10.10
N ALA A 20 -27.63 5.49 10.17
CA ALA A 20 -27.98 6.74 9.51
C ALA A 20 -27.29 7.94 10.19
N GLN A 21 -27.24 7.96 11.52
CA GLN A 21 -26.59 9.00 12.31
C GLN A 21 -25.06 8.95 12.16
N ALA A 22 -24.45 7.77 12.01
CA ALA A 22 -23.04 7.63 11.63
C ALA A 22 -22.75 8.11 10.19
N ARG A 23 -23.76 8.14 9.31
CA ARG A 23 -23.69 8.74 7.96
C ARG A 23 -23.97 10.25 7.97
N HIS A 24 -24.76 10.73 8.94
CA HIS A 24 -25.10 12.15 9.13
C HIS A 24 -24.11 12.92 10.00
N LEU A 25 -23.30 12.24 10.82
CA LEU A 25 -22.15 12.90 11.43
C LEU A 25 -21.26 13.33 10.26
N PRO A 26 -21.02 14.63 10.05
CA PRO A 26 -20.12 15.06 8.99
C PRO A 26 -18.82 14.32 9.25
N ARG A 27 -18.48 13.39 8.35
CA ARG A 27 -17.21 12.68 8.39
C ARG A 27 -16.18 13.80 8.33
N ASN A 28 -15.63 14.16 9.49
CA ASN A 28 -14.77 15.32 9.62
C ASN A 28 -13.63 15.11 8.63
N ARG A 29 -13.74 15.76 7.48
CA ARG A 29 -12.77 15.70 6.42
C ARG A 29 -11.72 16.68 6.91
N TYR A 30 -10.85 16.24 7.82
CA TYR A 30 -9.62 16.92 8.26
C TYR A 30 -8.65 17.20 7.10
N ASN A 31 -9.13 17.15 5.86
CA ASN A 31 -8.43 16.88 4.63
C ASN A 31 -8.91 17.90 3.59
N THR A 32 -8.60 19.18 3.81
CA THR A 32 -9.02 20.31 2.97
C THR A 32 -8.03 20.69 1.87
N SER A 33 -6.90 20.00 1.74
CA SER A 33 -5.86 20.41 0.79
C SER A 33 -5.78 19.46 -0.41
N ILE A 34 -6.43 19.84 -1.52
CA ILE A 34 -6.21 19.23 -2.85
C ILE A 34 -4.73 19.38 -3.27
N LEU A 35 -4.09 20.48 -2.83
CA LEU A 35 -2.66 20.72 -3.02
C LEU A 35 -1.78 19.71 -2.28
N SER A 36 -2.15 19.25 -1.08
CA SER A 36 -1.31 18.40 -0.21
C SER A 36 -1.01 17.02 -0.80
N ARG A 37 -1.88 16.46 -1.64
CA ARG A 37 -1.70 15.10 -2.19
C ARG A 37 -0.52 15.05 -3.16
N ASN A 38 -0.59 15.86 -4.22
CA ASN A 38 0.49 15.97 -5.19
C ASN A 38 1.71 16.64 -4.56
N ALA A 39 1.51 17.62 -3.68
CA ALA A 39 2.61 18.29 -2.99
C ALA A 39 3.46 17.31 -2.19
N TYR A 40 2.88 16.28 -1.54
CA TYR A 40 3.67 15.32 -0.78
C TYR A 40 4.59 14.46 -1.67
N ILE A 41 4.10 13.96 -2.80
CA ILE A 41 4.94 13.23 -3.77
C ILE A 41 5.97 14.16 -4.41
N LEU A 42 5.57 15.39 -4.75
CA LEU A 42 6.48 16.42 -5.28
C LEU A 42 7.55 16.82 -4.27
N GLU A 43 7.22 16.96 -3.00
CA GLU A 43 8.15 17.24 -1.90
C GLU A 43 9.11 16.06 -1.72
N LEU A 44 8.61 14.83 -1.74
CA LEU A 44 9.41 13.63 -1.67
C LEU A 44 10.41 13.52 -2.83
N LEU A 45 10.00 13.87 -4.05
CA LEU A 45 10.85 13.83 -5.24
C LEU A 45 11.81 15.03 -5.31
N ARG A 46 11.40 16.20 -4.83
CA ARG A 46 12.24 17.43 -4.77
C ARG A 46 13.20 17.43 -3.57
N GLY A 47 12.93 16.60 -2.57
CA GLY A 47 13.73 16.45 -1.36
C GLY A 47 15.13 15.89 -1.63
N SER A 48 15.92 15.81 -0.56
CA SER A 48 17.25 15.19 -0.62
C SER A 48 17.13 13.67 -0.74
N ASP A 49 18.11 13.02 -1.35
CA ASP A 49 18.13 11.55 -1.49
C ASP A 49 18.01 10.85 -0.13
N ARG A 50 18.59 11.46 0.91
CA ARG A 50 18.49 11.01 2.30
C ARG A 50 17.04 10.94 2.79
N GLN A 51 16.19 11.91 2.45
CA GLN A 51 14.77 11.88 2.83
C GLN A 51 14.02 10.74 2.14
N CYS A 52 14.32 10.45 0.87
CA CYS A 52 13.75 9.29 0.18
C CYS A 52 14.13 7.98 0.86
N ILE A 53 15.42 7.82 1.22
CA ILE A 53 15.90 6.64 1.94
C ILE A 53 15.26 6.54 3.32
N GLU A 54 15.18 7.64 4.05
CA GLU A 54 14.58 7.66 5.38
C GLU A 54 13.10 7.28 5.37
N LEU A 55 12.35 7.60 4.31
CA LEU A 55 10.88 7.45 4.24
C LEU A 55 10.39 6.24 3.44
N MET A 56 11.14 5.82 2.43
CA MET A 56 10.80 4.72 1.52
C MET A 56 11.82 3.57 1.59
N ARG A 57 12.89 3.70 2.39
CA ARG A 57 14.01 2.74 2.44
C ARG A 57 14.68 2.50 1.09
N MET A 58 14.58 3.46 0.18
CA MET A 58 15.06 3.38 -1.19
C MET A 58 15.57 4.75 -1.63
N SER A 59 16.68 4.78 -2.38
CA SER A 59 17.17 6.03 -2.97
C SER A 59 16.16 6.59 -3.97
N ARG A 60 16.20 7.90 -4.18
CA ARG A 60 15.32 8.59 -5.12
C ARG A 60 15.45 8.02 -6.52
N GLU A 61 16.67 7.77 -6.95
CA GLU A 61 16.93 7.21 -8.29
C GLU A 61 16.31 5.81 -8.44
N ALA A 62 16.52 4.92 -7.46
CA ALA A 62 15.95 3.58 -7.47
C ALA A 62 14.42 3.62 -7.47
N TYR A 63 13.81 4.52 -6.69
CA TYR A 63 12.37 4.73 -6.67
C TYR A 63 11.82 5.19 -8.03
N VAL A 64 12.44 6.18 -8.66
CA VAL A 64 12.04 6.67 -9.99
C VAL A 64 12.17 5.56 -11.04
N ARG A 65 13.27 4.80 -11.00
CA ARG A 65 13.49 3.66 -11.89
C ARG A 65 12.42 2.58 -11.70
N LEU A 66 12.05 2.27 -10.45
CA LEU A 66 11.00 1.31 -10.13
C LEU A 66 9.64 1.76 -10.68
N CYS A 67 9.25 3.00 -10.42
CA CYS A 67 8.00 3.57 -10.94
C CYS A 67 7.95 3.51 -12.46
N ARG A 68 9.04 3.92 -13.13
CA ARG A 68 9.16 3.86 -14.59
C ARG A 68 9.07 2.42 -15.11
N HIS A 69 9.73 1.47 -14.45
CA HIS A 69 9.72 0.07 -14.85
C HIS A 69 8.30 -0.52 -14.78
N PHE A 70 7.58 -0.32 -13.66
CA PHE A 70 6.22 -0.82 -13.50
C PHE A 70 5.23 -0.20 -14.48
N ARG A 71 5.43 1.08 -14.81
CA ARG A 71 4.65 1.80 -15.82
C ARG A 71 4.91 1.24 -17.23
N LEU A 72 6.18 1.05 -17.62
CA LEU A 72 6.56 0.52 -18.94
C LEU A 72 6.10 -0.93 -19.15
N LYS A 73 6.13 -1.76 -18.10
CA LYS A 73 5.64 -3.14 -18.12
C LYS A 73 4.10 -3.23 -18.05
N LEU A 74 3.40 -2.11 -17.94
CA LEU A 74 1.94 -2.05 -17.74
C LEU A 74 1.47 -2.88 -16.54
N TRP A 75 2.31 -3.00 -15.51
CA TRP A 75 1.94 -3.71 -14.29
C TRP A 75 1.20 -2.83 -13.30
N LEU A 76 1.44 -1.52 -13.35
CA LEU A 76 0.69 -0.51 -12.61
C LEU A 76 0.31 0.62 -13.55
N HIS A 77 -0.89 1.15 -13.32
CA HIS A 77 -1.45 2.25 -14.09
C HIS A 77 -1.92 3.35 -13.16
N ASP A 78 -1.90 4.59 -13.66
CA ASP A 78 -2.55 5.70 -12.98
C ASP A 78 -4.05 5.42 -12.89
N SER A 79 -4.63 5.71 -11.73
CA SER A 79 -6.07 5.71 -11.52
C SER A 79 -6.58 7.15 -11.56
N ARG A 80 -7.90 7.34 -11.63
CA ARG A 80 -8.52 8.68 -11.73
C ARG A 80 -7.99 9.71 -10.72
N HIS A 81 -7.56 9.25 -9.54
CA HIS A 81 -7.14 10.13 -8.43
C HIS A 81 -5.82 9.74 -7.75
N VAL A 82 -5.14 8.69 -8.20
CA VAL A 82 -3.92 8.15 -7.57
C VAL A 82 -2.95 7.69 -8.66
N SER A 83 -1.76 8.28 -8.70
CA SER A 83 -0.73 7.91 -9.67
C SER A 83 0.04 6.66 -9.27
N VAL A 84 0.76 6.05 -10.20
CA VAL A 84 1.67 4.92 -9.93
C VAL A 84 2.68 5.27 -8.84
N GLU A 85 3.26 6.46 -8.89
CA GLU A 85 4.22 6.97 -7.91
C GLU A 85 3.59 7.00 -6.52
N GLU A 86 2.36 7.52 -6.41
CA GLU A 86 1.65 7.60 -5.14
C GLU A 86 1.31 6.21 -4.58
N LYS A 87 0.89 5.26 -5.43
CA LYS A 87 0.65 3.86 -5.03
C LYS A 87 1.91 3.23 -4.43
N ILE A 88 3.05 3.36 -5.14
CA ILE A 88 4.33 2.77 -4.72
C ILE A 88 4.85 3.46 -3.45
N ALA A 89 4.74 4.78 -3.35
CA ALA A 89 5.15 5.53 -2.17
C ALA A 89 4.34 5.12 -0.93
N MET A 90 3.01 4.99 -1.05
CA MET A 90 2.17 4.47 0.04
C MET A 90 2.66 3.10 0.50
N PHE A 91 2.88 2.18 -0.43
CA PHE A 91 3.35 0.84 -0.12
C PHE A 91 4.71 0.85 0.60
N LEU A 92 5.71 1.53 0.04
CA LEU A 92 7.06 1.59 0.60
C LEU A 92 7.10 2.22 1.99
N THR A 93 6.34 3.29 2.23
CA THR A 93 6.25 3.89 3.57
C THR A 93 5.56 2.96 4.57
N ILE A 94 4.54 2.19 4.16
CA ILE A 94 3.90 1.20 5.03
C ILE A 94 4.91 0.13 5.46
N ILE A 95 5.59 -0.51 4.50
CA ILE A 95 6.47 -1.64 4.80
C ILE A 95 7.80 -1.20 5.43
N GLY A 96 8.33 -0.04 5.06
CA GLY A 96 9.63 0.44 5.51
C GLY A 96 9.64 0.91 6.98
N HIS A 97 8.46 1.15 7.54
CA HIS A 97 8.28 1.68 8.90
C HIS A 97 7.23 0.92 9.72
N ASN A 98 6.63 -0.13 9.18
CA ASN A 98 5.48 -0.81 9.77
C ASN A 98 4.35 0.17 10.14
N GLU A 99 4.09 1.12 9.24
CA GLU A 99 3.17 2.22 9.49
C GLU A 99 1.71 1.78 9.43
N ARG A 100 0.91 2.28 10.37
CA ARG A 100 -0.52 1.98 10.42
C ARG A 100 -1.27 2.77 9.35
N TYR A 101 -2.30 2.18 8.74
CA TYR A 101 -3.12 2.85 7.73
C TYR A 101 -3.75 4.18 8.18
N VAL A 102 -3.92 4.39 9.49
CA VAL A 102 -4.41 5.67 10.03
C VAL A 102 -3.42 6.82 9.79
N ILE A 103 -2.11 6.55 9.85
CA ILE A 103 -1.04 7.54 9.60
C ILE A 103 -0.95 7.81 8.10
N ILE A 104 -0.94 6.75 7.30
CA ILE A 104 -0.91 6.85 5.82
C ILE A 104 -2.12 7.60 5.29
N LYS A 105 -3.33 7.37 5.85
CA LYS A 105 -4.54 8.12 5.52
C LYS A 105 -4.38 9.62 5.75
N ARG A 106 -3.72 10.02 6.85
CA ARG A 106 -3.47 11.45 7.13
C ARG A 106 -2.41 12.02 6.18
N ARG A 107 -1.43 11.23 5.79
CA ARG A 107 -0.34 11.68 4.91
C ARG A 107 -0.76 11.81 3.45
N PHE A 108 -1.32 10.74 2.89
CA PHE A 108 -1.74 10.67 1.48
C PHE A 108 -3.20 11.07 1.26
N GLN A 109 -3.93 11.38 2.34
CA GLN A 109 -5.28 11.93 2.27
C GLN A 109 -6.33 10.99 1.62
N HIS A 110 -6.07 9.67 1.62
CA HIS A 110 -6.95 8.63 1.07
C HIS A 110 -7.67 7.83 2.13
N SER A 111 -8.82 7.23 1.78
CA SER A 111 -9.52 6.32 2.69
C SER A 111 -8.69 5.06 2.96
N SER A 112 -8.88 4.44 4.13
CA SER A 112 -8.21 3.16 4.45
C SER A 112 -8.53 2.06 3.44
N GLN A 113 -9.74 2.06 2.87
CA GLN A 113 -10.11 1.15 1.77
C GLN A 113 -9.28 1.39 0.52
N THR A 114 -9.04 2.66 0.16
CA THR A 114 -8.22 3.05 -0.99
C THR A 114 -6.76 2.63 -0.78
N ILE A 115 -6.22 2.91 0.41
CA ILE A 115 -4.86 2.51 0.80
C ILE A 115 -4.71 0.99 0.75
N HIS A 116 -5.66 0.25 1.34
CA HIS A 116 -5.66 -1.21 1.32
C HIS A 116 -5.68 -1.76 -0.10
N LYS A 117 -6.57 -1.24 -0.97
CA LYS A 117 -6.62 -1.63 -2.38
C LYS A 117 -5.26 -1.48 -3.05
N TYR A 118 -4.65 -0.30 -2.97
CA TYR A 118 -3.40 -0.03 -3.65
C TYR A 118 -2.20 -0.72 -3.01
N PHE A 119 -2.23 -0.95 -1.70
CA PHE A 119 -1.23 -1.77 -1.02
C PHE A 119 -1.17 -3.18 -1.62
N HIS A 120 -2.33 -3.84 -1.77
CA HIS A 120 -2.38 -5.17 -2.35
C HIS A 120 -2.08 -5.21 -3.86
N GLU A 121 -2.50 -4.18 -4.60
CA GLU A 121 -2.17 -4.03 -6.02
C GLU A 121 -0.64 -3.97 -6.20
N VAL A 122 0.03 -3.10 -5.43
CA VAL A 122 1.50 -2.95 -5.50
C VAL A 122 2.22 -4.20 -4.98
N LEU A 123 1.72 -4.84 -3.91
CA LEU A 123 2.29 -6.08 -3.38
C LEU A 123 2.31 -7.17 -4.45
N ALA A 124 1.21 -7.36 -5.19
CA ALA A 124 1.14 -8.34 -6.26
C ALA A 124 2.17 -8.04 -7.37
N THR A 125 2.28 -6.78 -7.79
CA THR A 125 3.29 -6.35 -8.77
C THR A 125 4.72 -6.61 -8.29
N ILE A 126 5.02 -6.28 -7.03
CA ILE A 126 6.36 -6.50 -6.45
C ILE A 126 6.69 -7.99 -6.35
N MET A 127 5.73 -8.85 -6.03
CA MET A 127 5.95 -10.30 -6.02
C MET A 127 6.30 -10.83 -7.42
N THR A 128 5.66 -10.32 -8.47
CA THR A 128 6.03 -10.64 -9.86
C THR A 128 7.43 -10.11 -10.19
N PHE A 129 7.71 -8.85 -9.87
CA PHE A 129 9.01 -8.24 -10.07
C PHE A 129 10.14 -9.00 -9.37
N ALA A 130 9.91 -9.43 -8.13
CA ALA A 130 10.88 -10.21 -7.35
C ALA A 130 11.22 -11.54 -8.03
N ARG A 131 10.25 -12.22 -8.66
CA ARG A 131 10.51 -13.45 -9.42
C ARG A 131 11.35 -13.20 -10.68
N GLU A 132 11.17 -12.07 -11.34
CA GLU A 132 11.99 -11.70 -12.51
C GLU A 132 13.42 -11.30 -12.11
N MET A 133 13.58 -10.63 -10.96
CA MET A 133 14.87 -10.09 -10.52
C MET A 133 15.71 -11.08 -9.70
N ILE A 134 15.07 -11.90 -8.86
CA ILE A 134 15.71 -12.86 -7.98
C ILE A 134 15.67 -14.22 -8.68
N VAL A 135 16.46 -14.36 -9.74
CA VAL A 135 16.73 -15.66 -10.34
C VAL A 135 17.83 -16.32 -9.50
N PRO A 136 17.63 -17.56 -8.99
CA PRO A 136 18.73 -18.31 -8.40
C PRO A 136 19.81 -18.44 -9.46
N SER A 137 20.99 -17.89 -9.21
CA SER A 137 22.18 -18.33 -9.93
C SER A 137 22.24 -19.83 -9.75
N THR A 138 22.06 -20.58 -10.84
CA THR A 138 22.25 -22.03 -10.85
C THR A 138 23.57 -22.28 -10.16
N PHE A 139 23.52 -22.88 -8.97
CA PHE A 139 24.70 -23.46 -8.37
C PHE A 139 25.07 -24.59 -9.32
N GLU A 140 25.93 -24.29 -10.31
CA GLU A 140 26.70 -25.32 -10.98
C GLU A 140 27.37 -26.11 -9.86
N PRO A 141 27.03 -27.40 -9.65
CA PRO A 141 27.67 -28.18 -8.63
C PRO A 141 29.14 -28.27 -9.03
N ASN A 142 30.00 -27.63 -8.25
CA ASN A 142 31.43 -27.72 -8.44
C ASN A 142 31.79 -29.23 -8.47
N PRO A 143 32.34 -29.76 -9.59
CA PRO A 143 32.59 -31.19 -9.75
C PRO A 143 33.57 -31.76 -8.72
N ASP A 144 34.24 -30.90 -7.96
CA ASP A 144 35.29 -31.26 -7.00
C ASP A 144 34.80 -31.37 -5.55
N SER A 145 33.49 -31.48 -5.31
CA SER A 145 32.97 -31.71 -3.95
C SER A 145 33.19 -33.19 -3.56
N PRO A 146 34.09 -33.53 -2.61
CA PRO A 146 34.38 -34.92 -2.28
C PRO A 146 33.15 -35.58 -1.64
N GLY A 147 32.79 -36.75 -2.16
CA GLY A 147 31.56 -37.46 -1.87
C GLY A 147 31.26 -37.65 -0.38
N ALA A 148 29.98 -37.49 -0.06
CA ALA A 148 29.40 -37.86 1.21
C ALA A 148 29.75 -39.32 1.57
N HIS A 149 30.45 -39.47 2.68
CA HIS A 149 30.68 -40.76 3.32
C HIS A 149 29.32 -41.30 3.80
N LYS A 150 28.81 -42.33 3.13
CA LYS A 150 27.71 -43.16 3.66
C LYS A 150 28.30 -43.99 4.80
N SER A 151 27.81 -43.77 6.02
CA SER A 151 28.02 -44.71 7.13
C SER A 151 26.69 -45.33 7.50
N LEU A 152 26.76 -46.65 7.73
CA LEU A 152 25.71 -47.61 8.04
C LEU A 152 24.84 -47.22 9.24
#